data_AF-A0A0A3IDK6-F1
#
_entry.id   AF-A0A0A3IDK6-F1
#
_cell.length_a   1.000
_cell.length_b   1.000
_cell.length_c   1.000
_cell.angle_alpha   90.00
_cell.angle_beta   90.00
_cell.angle_gamma   90.00
#
_symmetry.space_group_name_H-M   'P 1'
#
loop_
_entity.id
_entity.type
_entity.pdbx_description
1 polymer ?
#
loop_
_entity_poly.entity_id
_entity_poly.type
_entity_poly.pdbx_seq_one_letter_code
_entity_poly.pdbx_strand_id
1 'polypeptide(L)'
;MTMHDDWKRELEQLHLTEIQKERMIVHVKSGKKKKKSYVGVVLPAFIVLALFSILLAVQPSKMVQQTASPIETAKEAGSVEEIIWLTLTLILMMSAYSLAVASLLKVKRWQNSAFVHRLIGFLKSYRIIWMIISLLGIGFAIVMIASSLKSSSAFLQSLFVIFLFANTSFIQILLTKNEQRAHCPHCEAELTNKEMLKKSFMIYDAKCNICKKKMYFDRKKNQSTYLIQTLGMPFCLLMPSVDIPFYVMGVYFILYIAFTFGYLLPYTVRFSTQSEEQQPPLW
;
A
#
# COMPACT_ATOMS: atom_id res chain seq x y z
N MET A 1 30.53 -6.90 -44.28
CA MET A 1 30.77 -5.79 -43.34
C MET A 1 29.79 -5.97 -42.20
N THR A 2 30.26 -6.36 -41.02
CA THR A 2 29.34 -6.72 -39.93
C THR A 2 28.94 -5.47 -39.17
N MET A 3 27.72 -5.44 -38.62
CA MET A 3 27.18 -4.30 -37.85
C MET A 3 28.09 -3.88 -36.68
N HIS A 4 28.97 -4.79 -36.24
CA HIS A 4 29.98 -4.55 -35.22
C HIS A 4 31.15 -3.67 -35.71
N ASP A 5 31.51 -3.75 -36.99
CA ASP A 5 32.61 -2.99 -37.60
C ASP A 5 32.23 -1.55 -37.92
N ASP A 6 30.94 -1.29 -38.13
CA ASP A 6 30.40 0.06 -38.34
C ASP A 6 30.24 0.79 -37.00
N TRP A 7 29.76 0.10 -35.96
CA TRP A 7 29.69 0.65 -34.60
C TRP A 7 31.05 1.05 -34.03
N LYS A 8 32.11 0.27 -34.31
CA LYS A 8 33.47 0.61 -33.88
C LYS A 8 33.98 1.90 -34.54
N ARG A 9 33.71 2.08 -35.84
CA ARG A 9 34.11 3.28 -36.58
C ARG A 9 33.34 4.52 -36.14
N GLU A 10 32.04 4.41 -35.85
CA GLU A 10 31.27 5.52 -35.29
C GLU A 10 31.77 5.92 -33.89
N LEU A 11 32.19 4.96 -33.07
CA LEU A 11 32.74 5.22 -31.74
C LEU A 11 34.11 5.91 -31.78
N GLU A 12 34.96 5.55 -32.74
CA GLU A 12 36.29 6.16 -32.90
C GLU A 12 36.21 7.59 -33.43
N GLN A 13 35.17 7.93 -34.19
CA GLN A 13 34.92 9.29 -34.68
C GLN A 13 34.33 10.24 -33.62
N LEU A 14 33.80 9.70 -32.52
CA LEU A 14 33.27 10.50 -31.42
C LEU A 14 34.40 11.02 -30.51
N HIS A 15 34.98 12.17 -30.87
CA HIS A 15 35.83 12.94 -29.96
C HIS A 15 35.01 13.61 -28.85
N LEU A 16 34.68 12.81 -27.83
CA LEU A 16 34.03 13.28 -26.62
C LEU A 16 35.06 13.96 -25.71
N THR A 17 34.76 15.19 -25.32
CA THR A 17 35.50 15.87 -24.25
C THR A 17 35.39 15.08 -22.93
N GLU A 18 36.39 15.16 -22.06
CA GLU A 18 36.40 14.44 -20.76
C GLU A 18 35.12 14.68 -19.95
N ILE A 19 34.61 15.92 -19.99
CA ILE A 19 33.38 16.33 -19.31
C ILE A 19 32.13 15.64 -19.90
N GLN A 20 32.12 15.34 -21.20
CA GLN A 20 31.02 14.61 -21.84
C GLN A 20 31.09 13.11 -21.51
N LYS A 21 32.30 12.52 -21.46
CA LYS A 21 32.48 11.12 -21.04
C LYS A 21 31.99 10.92 -19.61
N GLU A 22 32.34 11.82 -18.70
CA GLU A 22 31.96 11.71 -17.29
C GLU A 22 30.43 11.80 -17.12
N ARG A 23 29.76 12.72 -17.84
CA ARG A 23 28.29 12.80 -17.87
C ARG A 23 27.64 11.55 -18.44
N MET A 24 28.22 10.97 -19.49
CA MET A 24 27.70 9.76 -20.13
C MET A 24 27.86 8.53 -19.21
N ILE A 25 28.98 8.42 -18.49
CA ILE A 25 29.21 7.38 -17.47
C ILE A 25 28.18 7.50 -16.35
N VAL A 26 27.89 8.73 -15.87
CA VAL A 26 26.87 8.96 -14.84
C VAL A 26 25.47 8.60 -15.34
N HIS A 27 25.13 8.93 -16.59
CA HIS A 27 23.86 8.55 -17.21
C HIS A 27 23.71 7.02 -17.43
N VAL A 28 24.79 6.33 -17.82
CA VAL A 28 24.77 4.88 -18.00
C VAL A 28 24.71 4.16 -16.65
N LYS A 29 25.42 4.66 -15.63
CA LYS A 29 25.34 4.12 -14.26
C LYS A 29 23.98 4.37 -13.62
N SER A 30 23.32 5.50 -13.90
CA SER A 30 21.97 5.80 -13.40
C SER A 30 20.87 5.07 -14.18
N GLY A 31 21.11 4.74 -15.46
CA GLY A 31 20.24 3.93 -16.32
C GLY A 31 20.17 2.44 -15.96
N LYS A 32 21.20 1.89 -15.30
CA LYS A 32 21.14 0.54 -14.70
C LYS A 32 20.27 0.56 -13.44
N LYS A 33 18.94 0.61 -13.63
CA LYS A 33 17.97 0.30 -12.57
C LYS A 33 18.26 -1.10 -12.04
N LYS A 34 18.89 -1.20 -10.87
CA LYS A 34 18.93 -2.45 -10.10
C LYS A 34 17.49 -2.94 -9.99
N LYS A 35 17.15 -4.06 -10.64
CA LYS A 35 15.89 -4.77 -10.43
C LYS A 35 15.82 -5.07 -8.94
N LYS A 36 15.10 -4.25 -8.18
CA LYS A 36 14.82 -4.51 -6.77
C LYS A 36 13.93 -5.75 -6.78
N SER A 37 14.53 -6.90 -6.50
CA SER A 37 13.80 -8.16 -6.40
C SER A 37 12.88 -8.06 -5.19
N TYR A 38 11.59 -7.76 -5.45
CA TYR A 38 10.54 -7.79 -4.43
C TYR A 38 10.26 -9.22 -3.94
N VAL A 39 10.85 -10.23 -4.59
CA VAL A 39 10.75 -11.65 -4.24
C VAL A 39 11.16 -11.89 -2.78
N GLY A 40 12.17 -11.19 -2.26
CA GLY A 40 12.62 -11.37 -0.87
C GLY A 40 11.63 -10.91 0.21
N VAL A 41 10.59 -10.15 -0.14
CA VAL A 41 9.54 -9.70 0.79
C VAL A 41 8.18 -10.32 0.44
N VAL A 42 7.91 -10.51 -0.85
CA VAL A 42 6.65 -11.10 -1.33
C VAL A 42 6.63 -12.62 -1.11
N LEU A 43 7.75 -13.32 -1.33
CA LEU A 43 7.81 -14.77 -1.19
C LEU A 43 7.60 -15.23 0.27
N PRO A 44 8.22 -14.62 1.30
CA PRO A 44 7.93 -14.98 2.69
C PRO A 44 6.47 -14.68 3.07
N ALA A 45 5.90 -13.58 2.58
CA ALA A 45 4.49 -13.26 2.83
C ALA A 45 3.54 -14.29 2.20
N PHE A 46 3.83 -14.76 0.98
CA PHE A 46 3.06 -15.83 0.33
C PHE A 46 3.26 -17.19 1.00
N ILE A 47 4.47 -17.51 1.48
CA ILE A 47 4.74 -18.76 2.22
C ILE A 47 3.98 -18.75 3.54
N VAL A 48 3.98 -17.64 4.29
CA VAL A 48 3.19 -17.50 5.52
C VAL A 48 1.69 -17.62 5.23
N LEU A 49 1.20 -16.98 4.17
CA LEU A 49 -0.21 -17.08 3.76
C LEU A 49 -0.60 -18.50 3.34
N ALA A 50 0.27 -19.20 2.59
CA ALA A 50 0.03 -20.57 2.15
C ALA A 50 0.08 -21.58 3.31
N LEU A 51 1.07 -21.47 4.20
CA LEU A 51 1.13 -22.28 5.42
C LEU A 51 -0.08 -22.04 6.31
N PHE A 52 -0.58 -20.80 6.36
CA PHE A 52 -1.79 -20.44 7.08
C PHE A 52 -3.06 -21.03 6.44
N SER A 53 -3.20 -20.97 5.11
CA SER A 53 -4.30 -21.63 4.39
C SER A 53 -4.28 -23.15 4.54
N ILE A 54 -3.09 -23.76 4.59
CA ILE A 54 -2.94 -25.20 4.88
C ILE A 54 -3.34 -25.48 6.33
N LEU A 55 -2.95 -24.64 7.30
CA LEU A 55 -3.37 -24.78 8.70
C LEU A 55 -4.90 -24.68 8.86
N LEU A 56 -5.54 -23.80 8.10
CA LEU A 56 -7.00 -23.67 8.04
C LEU A 56 -7.67 -24.89 7.38
N ALA A 57 -7.06 -25.46 6.34
CA ALA A 57 -7.55 -26.66 5.68
C ALA A 57 -7.35 -27.95 6.50
N VAL A 58 -6.35 -27.97 7.40
CA VAL A 58 -6.04 -29.09 8.29
C VAL A 58 -6.84 -29.03 9.60
N GLN A 59 -7.62 -27.97 9.85
CA GLN A 59 -8.62 -28.01 10.92
C GLN A 59 -9.63 -29.12 10.59
N PRO A 60 -9.82 -30.12 11.48
CA PRO A 60 -10.74 -31.22 11.22
C PRO A 60 -12.13 -30.62 11.01
N SER A 61 -12.58 -30.67 9.76
CA SER A 61 -13.97 -30.42 9.43
C SER A 61 -14.82 -31.31 10.31
N LYS A 62 -15.74 -30.68 11.04
CA LYS A 62 -16.71 -31.29 11.94
C LYS A 62 -17.34 -32.52 11.29
N MET A 63 -16.83 -33.71 11.59
CA MET A 63 -17.57 -34.96 11.48
C MET A 63 -17.03 -35.94 12.51
N VAL A 64 -17.94 -36.32 13.42
CA VAL A 64 -17.83 -37.41 14.42
C VAL A 64 -16.90 -37.02 15.59
N GLN A 65 -17.36 -36.83 16.83
CA GLN A 65 -18.14 -37.78 17.63
C GLN A 65 -18.88 -37.06 18.78
N GLN A 66 -20.17 -37.30 18.87
CA GLN A 66 -21.03 -36.94 20.01
C GLN A 66 -20.65 -37.81 21.22
N THR A 67 -19.94 -37.26 22.21
CA THR A 67 -19.98 -37.74 23.63
C THR A 67 -19.26 -36.82 24.62
N ALA A 68 -19.00 -35.54 24.29
CA ALA A 68 -18.50 -34.56 25.25
C ALA A 68 -19.62 -33.60 25.64
N SER A 69 -19.69 -33.24 26.92
CA SER A 69 -20.72 -32.37 27.48
C SER A 69 -20.82 -31.04 26.68
N PRO A 70 -22.03 -30.53 26.39
CA PRO A 70 -22.21 -29.31 25.59
C PRO A 70 -21.66 -28.05 26.26
N ILE A 71 -21.33 -28.11 27.56
CA ILE A 71 -20.84 -26.99 28.36
C ILE A 71 -19.32 -26.86 28.26
N GLU A 72 -18.58 -27.97 28.23
CA GLU A 72 -17.11 -27.95 28.11
C GLU A 72 -16.67 -27.65 26.67
N THR A 73 -17.36 -28.26 25.69
CA THR A 73 -17.09 -28.01 24.26
C THR A 73 -17.38 -26.57 23.83
N ALA A 74 -18.40 -25.91 24.39
CA ALA A 74 -18.67 -24.49 24.13
C ALA A 74 -17.60 -23.55 24.74
N LYS A 75 -17.02 -23.94 25.88
CA LYS A 75 -15.99 -23.16 26.57
C LYS A 75 -14.61 -23.31 25.92
N GLU A 76 -14.30 -24.49 25.39
CA GLU A 76 -13.11 -24.74 24.57
C GLU A 76 -13.21 -24.13 23.17
N ALA A 77 -14.38 -24.17 22.52
CA ALA A 77 -14.57 -23.54 21.22
C ALA A 77 -14.39 -22.00 21.30
N GLY A 78 -14.89 -21.38 22.37
CA GLY A 78 -14.69 -19.95 22.62
C GLY A 78 -13.22 -19.55 22.83
N SER A 79 -12.42 -20.40 23.46
CA SER A 79 -10.99 -20.10 23.69
C SER A 79 -10.14 -20.26 22.43
N VAL A 80 -10.44 -21.24 21.56
CA VAL A 80 -9.71 -21.43 20.29
C VAL A 80 -9.98 -20.29 19.30
N GLU A 81 -11.23 -19.85 19.18
CA GLU A 81 -11.60 -18.73 18.30
C GLU A 81 -10.89 -17.44 18.71
N GLU A 82 -10.85 -17.14 20.01
CA GLU A 82 -10.12 -15.99 20.55
C GLU A 82 -8.61 -16.05 20.26
N ILE A 83 -8.00 -17.22 20.38
CA ILE A 83 -6.57 -17.42 20.06
C ILE A 83 -6.32 -17.16 18.57
N ILE A 84 -7.21 -17.61 17.68
CA ILE A 84 -7.10 -17.37 16.24
C ILE A 84 -7.17 -15.87 15.95
N TRP A 85 -8.19 -15.17 16.48
CA TRP A 85 -8.34 -13.73 16.28
C TRP A 85 -7.17 -12.93 16.86
N LEU A 86 -6.67 -13.30 18.03
CA LEU A 86 -5.49 -12.70 18.64
C LEU A 86 -4.27 -12.88 17.74
N THR A 87 -4.03 -14.10 17.26
CA THR A 87 -2.88 -14.42 16.39
C THR A 87 -2.94 -13.63 15.08
N LEU A 88 -4.11 -13.59 14.43
CA LEU A 88 -4.34 -12.82 13.21
C LEU A 88 -4.11 -11.32 13.41
N THR A 89 -4.64 -10.79 14.51
CA THR A 89 -4.50 -9.37 14.87
C THR A 89 -3.04 -9.01 15.12
N LEU A 90 -2.29 -9.88 15.82
CA LEU A 90 -0.86 -9.69 16.03
C LEU A 90 -0.07 -9.70 14.72
N ILE A 91 -0.35 -10.65 13.81
CA ILE A 91 0.30 -10.71 12.49
C ILE A 91 0.04 -9.42 11.71
N LEU A 92 -1.22 -8.96 11.65
CA LEU A 92 -1.58 -7.72 10.97
C LEU A 92 -0.95 -6.49 11.62
N MET A 93 -0.84 -6.45 12.93
CA MET A 93 -0.18 -5.36 13.65
C MET A 93 1.31 -5.30 13.29
N MET A 94 2.00 -6.45 13.29
CA MET A 94 3.41 -6.55 12.91
C MET A 94 3.65 -6.09 11.47
N SER A 95 2.78 -6.48 10.54
CA SER A 95 2.85 -6.05 9.15
C SER A 95 2.53 -4.56 8.99
N ALA A 96 1.51 -4.05 9.68
CA ALA A 96 1.15 -2.63 9.66
C ALA A 96 2.31 -1.76 10.18
N TYR A 97 2.93 -2.15 11.29
CA TYR A 97 4.09 -1.46 11.85
C TYR A 97 5.26 -1.45 10.85
N SER A 98 5.57 -2.60 10.26
CA SER A 98 6.65 -2.73 9.27
C SER A 98 6.41 -1.85 8.04
N LEU A 99 5.17 -1.81 7.55
CA LEU A 99 4.75 -0.97 6.44
C LEU A 99 4.73 0.52 6.80
N ALA A 100 4.37 0.87 8.04
CA ALA A 100 4.41 2.25 8.54
C ALA A 100 5.86 2.77 8.54
N VAL A 101 6.78 2.00 9.11
CA VAL A 101 8.22 2.32 9.09
C VAL A 101 8.75 2.42 7.66
N ALA A 102 8.38 1.46 6.79
CA ALA A 102 8.77 1.50 5.39
C ALA A 102 8.22 2.74 4.66
N SER A 103 6.99 3.15 4.97
CA SER A 103 6.35 4.34 4.41
C SER A 103 7.09 5.60 4.85
N LEU A 104 7.37 5.74 6.15
CA LEU A 104 8.16 6.86 6.69
C LEU A 104 9.52 7.00 6.01
N LEU A 105 10.21 5.88 5.77
CA LEU A 105 11.55 5.90 5.17
C LEU A 105 11.55 6.15 3.66
N LYS A 106 10.51 5.71 2.93
CA LYS A 106 10.52 5.66 1.45
C LYS A 106 9.64 6.70 0.76
N VAL A 107 8.67 7.28 1.47
CA VAL A 107 7.71 8.24 0.88
C VAL A 107 8.37 9.62 0.81
N LYS A 108 8.70 10.05 -0.42
CA LYS A 108 9.45 11.31 -0.63
C LYS A 108 8.68 12.54 -0.15
N ARG A 109 7.36 12.57 -0.36
CA ARG A 109 6.50 13.71 0.04
C ARG A 109 6.50 13.99 1.54
N TRP A 110 6.87 13.02 2.38
CA TRP A 110 6.95 13.22 3.83
C TRP A 110 8.32 13.72 4.29
N GLN A 111 9.36 13.64 3.44
CA GLN A 111 10.74 13.98 3.80
C GLN A 111 10.95 15.49 4.03
N ASN A 112 10.06 16.34 3.49
CA ASN A 112 10.15 17.79 3.67
C ASN A 112 9.63 18.25 5.05
N SER A 113 9.01 17.38 5.84
CA SER A 113 8.56 17.72 7.18
C SER A 113 9.69 17.55 8.20
N ALA A 114 9.99 18.62 8.95
CA ALA A 114 10.98 18.59 10.02
C ALA A 114 10.69 17.52 11.08
N PHE A 115 9.41 17.31 11.39
CA PHE A 115 8.96 16.27 12.33
C PHE A 115 9.30 14.87 11.81
N VAL A 116 8.98 14.59 10.54
CA VAL A 116 9.26 13.29 9.92
C VAL A 116 10.76 13.05 9.84
N HIS A 117 11.56 14.09 9.57
CA HIS A 117 13.01 13.96 9.52
C HIS A 117 13.60 13.57 10.88
N ARG A 118 13.13 14.20 11.98
CA ARG A 118 13.49 13.82 13.35
C ARG A 118 13.08 12.39 13.67
N LEU A 119 11.86 12.00 13.30
CA LEU A 119 11.33 10.65 13.51
C LEU A 119 12.13 9.60 12.74
N ILE A 120 12.52 9.87 11.50
CA ILE A 120 13.39 9.00 10.69
C ILE A 120 14.77 8.86 11.34
N GLY A 121 15.35 9.96 11.84
CA GLY A 121 16.62 9.94 12.57
C GLY A 121 16.55 9.03 13.79
N PHE A 122 15.52 9.20 14.61
CA PHE A 122 15.24 8.37 15.78
C PHE A 122 15.07 6.88 15.41
N LEU A 123 14.21 6.60 14.42
CA LEU A 123 13.95 5.24 13.95
C LEU A 123 15.18 4.56 13.35
N LYS A 124 16.08 5.30 12.70
CA LYS A 124 17.34 4.75 12.17
C LYS A 124 18.32 4.42 13.29
N SER A 125 18.42 5.28 14.29
CA SER A 125 19.40 5.15 15.38
C SER A 125 19.11 3.95 16.29
N TYR A 126 17.84 3.57 16.46
CA TYR A 126 17.46 2.50 17.37
C TYR A 126 16.48 1.48 16.77
N ARG A 127 16.59 1.25 15.46
CA ARG A 127 15.61 0.54 14.64
C ARG A 127 15.18 -0.82 15.20
N ILE A 128 16.13 -1.63 15.66
CA ILE A 128 15.85 -3.02 16.07
C ILE A 128 15.31 -3.06 17.51
N ILE A 129 15.92 -2.30 18.42
CA ILE A 129 15.59 -2.30 19.85
C ILE A 129 14.18 -1.73 20.08
N TRP A 130 13.85 -0.57 19.50
CA TRP A 130 12.50 -0.02 19.64
C TRP A 130 11.43 -0.80 18.90
N MET A 131 11.78 -1.47 17.79
CA MET A 131 10.85 -2.38 17.13
C MET A 131 10.47 -3.53 18.07
N ILE A 132 11.45 -4.19 18.70
CA ILE A 132 11.16 -5.29 19.63
C ILE A 132 10.38 -4.80 20.85
N ILE A 133 10.78 -3.69 21.47
CA ILE A 133 10.11 -3.15 22.67
C ILE A 133 8.68 -2.69 22.37
N SER A 134 8.46 -1.98 21.25
CA SER A 134 7.11 -1.53 20.88
C SER A 134 6.19 -2.70 20.55
N LEU A 135 6.69 -3.72 19.86
CA LEU A 135 5.90 -4.90 19.51
C LEU A 135 5.54 -5.75 20.73
N LEU A 136 6.48 -5.95 21.65
CA LEU A 136 6.21 -6.65 22.91
C LEU A 136 5.26 -5.85 23.80
N GLY A 137 5.45 -4.53 23.90
CA GLY A 137 4.58 -3.66 24.71
C GLY A 137 3.15 -3.59 24.17
N ILE A 138 2.96 -3.43 22.85
CA ILE A 138 1.63 -3.38 22.25
C ILE A 138 0.98 -4.77 22.28
N GLY A 139 1.72 -5.84 22.00
CA GLY A 139 1.20 -7.20 22.09
C GLY A 139 0.73 -7.55 23.50
N PHE A 140 1.52 -7.19 24.52
CA PHE A 140 1.16 -7.36 25.93
C PHE A 140 -0.09 -6.53 26.30
N ALA A 141 -0.16 -5.28 25.86
CA ALA A 141 -1.34 -4.43 26.11
C ALA A 141 -2.62 -5.02 25.48
N ILE A 142 -2.55 -5.55 24.26
CA ILE A 142 -3.68 -6.20 23.59
C ILE A 142 -4.14 -7.43 24.38
N VAL A 143 -3.21 -8.27 24.84
CA VAL A 143 -3.53 -9.46 25.65
C VAL A 143 -4.19 -9.06 26.97
N MET A 144 -3.67 -8.04 27.66
CA MET A 144 -4.22 -7.54 28.91
C MET A 144 -5.62 -6.93 28.74
N ILE A 145 -5.88 -6.24 27.63
CA ILE A 145 -7.19 -5.66 27.35
C ILE A 145 -8.17 -6.76 26.93
N ALA A 146 -7.75 -7.73 26.12
CA ALA A 146 -8.58 -8.86 25.69
C ALA A 146 -8.98 -9.75 26.87
N SER A 147 -8.07 -10.00 27.82
CA SER A 147 -8.36 -10.79 29.02
C SER A 147 -9.26 -10.06 30.03
N SER A 148 -9.30 -8.73 29.99
CA SER A 148 -10.13 -7.91 30.88
C SER A 148 -11.55 -7.69 30.36
N LEU A 149 -11.78 -7.86 29.06
CA LEU A 149 -13.08 -7.64 28.42
C LEU A 149 -13.86 -8.94 28.32
N LYS A 150 -15.03 -8.98 28.97
CA LYS A 150 -15.99 -10.10 28.92
C LYS A 150 -16.58 -10.36 27.51
N SER A 151 -16.26 -9.51 26.53
CA SER A 151 -16.60 -9.61 25.10
C SER A 151 -15.32 -9.45 24.26
N SER A 152 -14.40 -10.38 24.46
CA SER A 152 -13.07 -10.49 23.82
C SER A 152 -13.15 -10.53 22.29
N SER A 153 -14.09 -11.26 21.71
CA SER A 153 -14.17 -11.53 20.27
C SER A 153 -14.48 -10.29 19.43
N ALA A 154 -15.50 -9.51 19.80
CA ALA A 154 -15.88 -8.30 19.08
C ALA A 154 -14.79 -7.22 19.13
N PHE A 155 -14.06 -7.13 20.25
CA PHE A 155 -12.92 -6.24 20.40
C PHE A 155 -11.75 -6.65 19.49
N LEU A 156 -11.39 -7.94 19.49
CA LEU A 156 -10.33 -8.48 18.62
C LEU A 156 -10.68 -8.34 17.14
N GLN A 157 -11.93 -8.62 16.75
CA GLN A 157 -12.42 -8.39 15.38
C GLN A 157 -12.33 -6.91 14.98
N SER A 158 -12.65 -5.99 15.89
CA SER A 158 -12.52 -4.55 15.64
C SER A 158 -11.05 -4.15 15.44
N LEU A 159 -10.14 -4.64 16.29
CA LEU A 159 -8.70 -4.43 16.12
C LEU A 159 -8.18 -5.02 14.81
N PHE A 160 -8.62 -6.23 14.46
CA PHE A 160 -8.28 -6.87 13.19
C PHE A 160 -8.64 -5.96 12.01
N VAL A 161 -9.85 -5.40 11.99
CA VAL A 161 -10.29 -4.50 10.92
C VAL A 161 -9.47 -3.20 10.89
N ILE A 162 -9.13 -2.63 12.05
CA ILE A 162 -8.29 -1.43 12.14
C ILE A 162 -6.90 -1.70 11.56
N PHE A 163 -6.27 -2.81 11.93
CA PHE A 163 -4.95 -3.16 11.42
C PHE A 163 -5.00 -3.56 9.94
N LEU A 164 -6.08 -4.20 9.49
CA LEU A 164 -6.30 -4.48 8.07
C LEU A 164 -6.36 -3.18 7.27
N PHE A 165 -7.15 -2.20 7.73
CA PHE A 165 -7.23 -0.87 7.13
C PHE A 165 -5.86 -0.17 7.09
N ALA A 166 -5.12 -0.22 8.20
CA ALA A 166 -3.78 0.35 8.27
C ALA A 166 -2.82 -0.30 7.26
N ASN A 167 -2.82 -1.62 7.15
CA ASN A 167 -2.03 -2.36 6.16
C ASN A 167 -2.36 -1.92 4.73
N THR A 168 -3.64 -1.96 4.35
CA THR A 168 -4.09 -1.53 3.01
C THR A 168 -3.66 -0.10 2.73
N SER A 169 -3.84 0.80 3.70
CA SER A 169 -3.48 2.22 3.57
C SER A 169 -1.98 2.41 3.37
N PHE A 170 -1.14 1.75 4.17
CA PHE A 170 0.32 1.85 4.02
C PHE A 170 0.83 1.22 2.73
N ILE A 171 0.22 0.12 2.27
CA ILE A 171 0.54 -0.46 0.95
C ILE A 171 0.26 0.56 -0.15
N GLN A 172 -0.92 1.17 -0.15
CA GLN A 172 -1.27 2.19 -1.15
C GLN A 172 -0.33 3.41 -1.10
N ILE A 173 0.05 3.84 0.11
CA ILE A 173 1.05 4.90 0.30
C ILE A 173 2.40 4.51 -0.29
N LEU A 174 2.86 3.28 -0.07
CA LEU A 174 4.14 2.77 -0.58
C LEU A 174 4.16 2.60 -2.09
N LEU A 175 3.04 2.19 -2.68
CA LEU A 175 2.90 2.07 -4.12
C LEU A 175 2.93 3.47 -4.77
N THR A 176 2.36 4.47 -4.10
CA THR A 176 2.37 5.88 -4.54
C THR A 176 3.56 6.69 -4.01
N LYS A 177 4.61 6.07 -3.47
CA LYS A 177 5.70 6.76 -2.74
C LYS A 177 6.47 7.82 -3.53
N ASN A 178 6.52 7.68 -4.85
CA ASN A 178 7.23 8.58 -5.76
C ASN A 178 6.29 9.56 -6.45
N GLU A 179 4.99 9.41 -6.23
CA GLU A 179 3.97 10.23 -6.87
C GLU A 179 3.91 11.60 -6.21
N GLN A 180 3.86 12.62 -7.06
CA GLN A 180 3.66 14.01 -6.66
C GLN A 180 2.16 14.34 -6.70
N ARG A 181 1.80 15.48 -6.12
CA ARG A 181 0.44 15.99 -6.24
C ARG A 181 0.11 16.27 -7.70
N ALA A 182 -1.16 16.08 -8.05
CA ALA A 182 -1.69 16.41 -9.35
C ALA A 182 -1.49 17.90 -9.64
N HIS A 183 -0.92 18.19 -10.80
CA HIS A 183 -0.67 19.54 -11.29
C HIS A 183 -1.37 19.76 -12.63
N CYS A 184 -1.61 21.02 -12.98
CA CYS A 184 -2.04 21.37 -14.33
C CYS A 184 -0.90 21.09 -15.34
N PRO A 185 -1.14 20.35 -16.44
CA PRO A 185 -0.09 20.06 -17.41
C PRO A 185 0.29 21.28 -18.29
N HIS A 186 -0.45 22.39 -18.21
CA HIS A 186 -0.18 23.61 -18.98
C HIS A 186 0.56 24.69 -18.20
N CYS A 187 0.33 24.79 -16.89
CA CYS A 187 0.87 25.85 -16.04
C CYS A 187 1.51 25.33 -14.74
N GLU A 188 1.61 24.02 -14.58
CA GLU A 188 2.24 23.31 -13.45
C GLU A 188 1.69 23.65 -12.06
N ALA A 189 0.60 24.41 -11.99
CA ALA A 189 -0.03 24.76 -10.73
C ALA A 189 -0.61 23.51 -10.04
N GLU A 190 -0.32 23.35 -8.74
CA GLU A 190 -0.86 22.27 -7.92
C GLU A 190 -2.37 22.39 -7.75
N LEU A 191 -3.06 21.26 -7.87
CA LEU A 191 -4.50 21.19 -7.67
C LEU A 191 -4.81 20.88 -6.20
N THR A 192 -5.75 21.62 -5.64
CA THR A 192 -6.22 21.39 -4.26
C THR A 192 -7.09 20.14 -4.19
N ASN A 193 -7.22 19.53 -3.01
CA ASN A 193 -8.04 18.32 -2.82
C ASN A 193 -9.51 18.55 -3.24
N LYS A 194 -10.07 19.74 -2.97
CA LYS A 194 -11.44 20.09 -3.38
C LYS A 194 -11.59 20.15 -4.89
N GLU A 195 -10.62 20.75 -5.58
CA GLU A 195 -10.61 20.81 -7.05
C GLU A 195 -10.42 19.43 -7.66
N MET A 196 -9.56 18.61 -7.08
CA MET A 196 -9.35 17.22 -7.51
C MET A 196 -10.63 16.41 -7.42
N LEU A 197 -11.32 16.48 -6.28
CA LEU A 197 -12.58 15.78 -6.08
C LEU A 197 -13.65 16.25 -7.08
N LYS A 198 -13.78 17.58 -7.28
CA LYS A 198 -14.74 18.11 -8.26
C LYS A 198 -14.42 17.65 -9.69
N LYS A 199 -13.14 17.60 -10.04
CA LYS A 199 -12.66 17.24 -11.39
C LYS A 199 -12.69 15.73 -11.63
N SER A 200 -12.51 14.88 -10.61
CA SER A 200 -12.61 13.42 -10.76
C SER A 200 -14.02 12.95 -11.14
N PHE A 201 -15.05 13.71 -10.79
CA PHE A 201 -16.43 13.43 -11.22
C PHE A 201 -16.80 14.07 -12.57
N MET A 202 -15.95 14.95 -13.12
CA MET A 202 -16.16 15.61 -14.41
C MET A 202 -15.24 15.01 -15.48
N ILE A 203 -15.68 13.91 -16.09
CA ILE A 203 -14.85 13.05 -16.95
C ILE A 203 -14.38 13.76 -18.24
N TYR A 204 -15.16 14.71 -18.79
CA TYR A 204 -14.95 15.19 -20.16
C TYR A 204 -14.55 16.67 -20.33
N ASP A 205 -14.53 17.49 -19.27
CA ASP A 205 -14.31 18.95 -19.42
C ASP A 205 -13.62 19.63 -18.23
N ALA A 206 -12.59 18.98 -17.67
CA ALA A 206 -11.82 19.57 -16.58
C ALA A 206 -10.97 20.76 -17.07
N LYS A 207 -11.36 21.99 -16.74
CA LYS A 207 -10.56 23.21 -17.00
C LYS A 207 -9.67 23.56 -15.81
N CYS A 208 -8.47 24.09 -16.08
CA CYS A 208 -7.64 24.65 -15.02
C CYS A 208 -8.26 25.94 -14.48
N ASN A 209 -8.26 26.14 -13.16
CA ASN A 209 -8.85 27.36 -12.59
C ASN A 209 -7.98 28.59 -12.84
N ILE A 210 -6.67 28.40 -12.97
CA ILE A 210 -5.66 29.45 -13.19
C ILE A 210 -5.53 29.76 -14.69
N CYS A 211 -5.11 28.79 -15.51
CA CYS A 211 -4.85 29.05 -16.93
C CYS A 211 -6.07 28.88 -17.86
N LYS A 212 -7.23 28.45 -17.32
CA LYS A 212 -8.50 28.22 -18.04
C LYS A 212 -8.46 27.23 -19.22
N LYS A 213 -7.29 26.65 -19.52
CA LYS A 213 -7.11 25.62 -20.55
C LYS A 213 -7.75 24.29 -20.12
N LYS A 214 -8.24 23.53 -21.10
CA LYS A 214 -8.76 22.17 -20.91
C LYS A 214 -7.63 21.21 -20.53
N MET A 215 -7.94 20.28 -19.64
CA MET A 215 -7.04 19.21 -19.18
C MET A 215 -7.78 17.89 -19.34
N TYR A 216 -7.09 16.88 -19.84
CA TYR A 216 -7.66 15.55 -20.07
C TYR A 216 -7.09 14.55 -19.07
N PHE A 217 -7.84 13.51 -18.74
CA PHE A 217 -7.35 12.44 -17.87
C PHE A 217 -6.42 11.51 -18.65
N ASP A 218 -5.20 11.28 -18.13
CA ASP A 218 -4.27 10.32 -18.72
C ASP A 218 -4.68 8.89 -18.33
N ARG A 219 -5.55 8.25 -19.13
CA ARG A 219 -6.13 6.93 -18.84
C ARG A 219 -5.07 5.86 -18.62
N LYS A 220 -4.01 5.85 -19.44
CA LYS A 220 -2.95 4.83 -19.37
C LYS A 220 -2.16 4.93 -18.07
N LYS A 221 -1.81 6.13 -17.63
CA LYS A 221 -1.10 6.32 -16.35
C LYS A 221 -2.02 6.16 -15.15
N ASN A 222 -3.29 6.53 -15.28
CA ASN A 222 -4.25 6.41 -14.19
C ASN A 222 -4.78 4.98 -14.01
N GLN A 223 -4.77 4.12 -15.04
CA GLN A 223 -5.27 2.73 -14.94
C GLN A 223 -4.50 1.90 -13.92
N SER A 224 -3.16 1.97 -13.92
CA SER A 224 -2.33 1.32 -12.90
C SER A 224 -2.68 1.83 -11.50
N THR A 225 -3.03 3.11 -11.40
CA THR A 225 -3.35 3.73 -10.13
C THR A 225 -4.76 3.42 -9.63
N TYR A 226 -5.73 3.25 -10.53
CA TYR A 226 -7.05 2.72 -10.20
C TYR A 226 -6.95 1.29 -9.66
N LEU A 227 -6.09 0.45 -10.25
CA LEU A 227 -5.82 -0.89 -9.71
C LEU A 227 -5.30 -0.83 -8.25
N ILE A 228 -4.45 0.15 -7.95
CA ILE A 228 -3.95 0.39 -6.59
C ILE A 228 -5.07 0.84 -5.65
N GLN A 229 -5.99 1.68 -6.13
CA GLN A 229 -7.17 2.11 -5.38
C GLN A 229 -8.20 0.99 -5.21
N THR A 230 -8.19 -0.06 -6.04
CA THR A 230 -9.11 -1.21 -5.86
C THR A 230 -8.55 -2.29 -4.95
N LEU A 231 -7.27 -2.26 -4.55
CA LEU A 231 -6.65 -3.29 -3.70
C LEU A 231 -7.35 -3.52 -2.36
N GLY A 232 -8.10 -2.54 -1.83
CA GLY A 232 -8.87 -2.70 -0.60
C GLY A 232 -10.24 -3.38 -0.80
N MET A 233 -10.80 -3.32 -2.01
CA MET A 233 -12.16 -3.82 -2.28
C MET A 233 -12.33 -5.34 -2.13
N PRO A 234 -11.36 -6.20 -2.53
CA PRO A 234 -11.46 -7.63 -2.28
C PRO A 234 -11.60 -7.99 -0.81
N PHE A 235 -11.00 -7.20 0.10
CA PHE A 235 -11.13 -7.43 1.53
C PHE A 235 -12.55 -7.15 2.03
N CYS A 236 -13.21 -6.10 1.52
CA CYS A 236 -14.63 -5.85 1.82
C CYS A 236 -15.54 -7.01 1.43
N LEU A 237 -15.23 -7.70 0.33
CA LEU A 237 -16.02 -8.83 -0.17
C LEU A 237 -15.79 -10.13 0.63
N LEU A 238 -14.62 -10.26 1.25
CA LEU A 238 -14.24 -11.44 2.04
C LEU A 238 -14.62 -11.34 3.52
N MET A 239 -14.86 -10.12 4.03
CA MET A 239 -15.20 -9.90 5.44
C MET A 239 -16.51 -10.57 5.92
N PRO A 240 -17.59 -10.65 5.11
CA PRO A 240 -18.79 -11.39 5.49
C PRO A 240 -18.56 -12.88 5.72
N SER A 241 -17.52 -13.45 5.11
CA SER A 241 -17.17 -14.87 5.25
C SER A 241 -16.49 -15.21 6.58
N VAL A 242 -16.17 -14.21 7.41
CA VAL A 242 -15.41 -14.35 8.66
C VAL A 242 -16.24 -13.92 9.88
N ASP A 243 -17.57 -13.93 9.76
CA ASP A 243 -18.52 -13.56 10.83
C ASP A 243 -18.24 -12.19 11.48
N ILE A 244 -17.64 -11.26 10.72
CA ILE A 244 -17.36 -9.90 11.21
C ILE A 244 -18.68 -9.12 11.26
N PRO A 245 -18.98 -8.42 12.38
CA PRO A 245 -20.22 -7.66 12.50
C PRO A 245 -20.34 -6.58 11.42
N PHE A 246 -21.54 -6.45 10.86
CA PHE A 246 -21.82 -5.55 9.74
C PHE A 246 -21.45 -4.09 10.02
N TYR A 247 -21.63 -3.63 11.26
CA TYR A 247 -21.27 -2.27 11.66
C TYR A 247 -19.76 -2.01 11.57
N VAL A 248 -18.91 -3.00 11.89
CA VAL A 248 -17.45 -2.89 11.78
C VAL A 248 -17.04 -2.79 10.30
N MET A 249 -17.70 -3.58 9.44
CA MET A 249 -17.49 -3.49 7.98
C MET A 249 -17.91 -2.12 7.44
N GLY A 250 -19.03 -1.57 7.89
CA GLY A 250 -19.49 -0.24 7.51
C GLY A 250 -18.47 0.85 7.86
N VAL A 251 -17.91 0.81 9.08
CA VAL A 251 -16.87 1.74 9.52
C VAL A 251 -15.61 1.61 8.65
N TYR A 252 -15.15 0.38 8.36
CA TYR A 252 -14.01 0.15 7.45
C TYR A 252 -14.23 0.80 6.10
N PHE A 253 -15.41 0.60 5.51
CA PHE A 253 -15.75 1.13 4.19
C PHE A 253 -15.74 2.67 4.17
N ILE A 254 -16.32 3.30 5.19
CA ILE A 254 -16.31 4.76 5.34
C ILE A 254 -14.88 5.28 5.46
N LEU A 255 -14.06 4.68 6.31
CA LEU A 255 -12.65 5.08 6.49
C LEU A 255 -11.85 4.88 5.19
N TYR A 256 -12.11 3.79 4.47
CA TYR A 256 -11.45 3.50 3.20
C TYR A 256 -11.78 4.51 2.11
N ILE A 257 -13.06 4.87 1.96
CA ILE A 257 -13.48 5.93 1.02
C ILE A 257 -12.87 7.26 1.44
N ALA A 258 -12.99 7.63 2.72
CA ALA A 258 -12.45 8.89 3.22
C ALA A 258 -10.94 9.01 2.99
N PHE A 259 -10.19 7.94 3.22
CA PHE A 259 -8.75 7.89 2.95
C PHE A 259 -8.44 7.95 1.45
N THR A 260 -9.14 7.16 0.63
CA THR A 260 -8.90 7.11 -0.82
C THR A 260 -9.18 8.47 -1.46
N PHE A 261 -10.34 9.06 -1.20
CA PHE A 261 -10.74 10.34 -1.82
C PHE A 261 -10.12 11.56 -1.12
N GLY A 262 -9.97 11.53 0.20
CA GLY A 262 -9.46 12.66 0.98
C GLY A 262 -7.95 12.80 0.93
N TYR A 263 -7.22 11.68 0.87
CA TYR A 263 -5.75 11.68 0.96
C TYR A 263 -5.05 11.14 -0.29
N LEU A 264 -5.48 10.02 -0.87
CA LEU A 264 -4.77 9.40 -2.02
C LEU A 264 -5.10 10.02 -3.37
N LEU A 265 -6.34 10.48 -3.58
CA LEU A 265 -6.82 11.00 -4.87
C LEU A 265 -5.87 12.03 -5.52
N PRO A 266 -5.34 13.03 -4.78
CA PRO A 266 -4.42 14.02 -5.34
C PRO A 266 -3.10 13.44 -5.85
N TYR A 267 -2.68 12.27 -5.36
CA TYR A 267 -1.42 11.62 -5.73
C TYR A 267 -1.60 10.52 -6.76
N THR A 268 -2.84 10.24 -7.15
CA THR A 268 -3.17 9.08 -7.98
C THR A 268 -3.69 9.45 -9.36
N VAL A 269 -4.21 10.66 -9.50
CA VAL A 269 -4.74 11.20 -10.75
C VAL A 269 -3.71 12.06 -11.46
N ARG A 270 -3.50 11.80 -12.74
CA ARG A 270 -2.66 12.60 -13.64
C ARG A 270 -3.47 13.12 -14.83
N PHE A 271 -3.12 14.34 -15.24
CA PHE A 271 -3.72 15.03 -16.38
C PHE A 271 -2.72 15.17 -17.54
N SER A 272 -3.22 15.16 -18.77
CA SER A 272 -2.48 15.39 -20.01
C SER A 272 -3.03 16.59 -20.80
N THR A 273 -2.20 17.12 -21.70
CA THR A 273 -2.58 18.18 -22.64
C THR A 273 -3.31 17.66 -23.88
N GLN A 274 -3.03 16.43 -24.31
CA GLN A 274 -3.64 15.80 -25.47
C GLN A 274 -5.03 15.25 -25.14
N SER A 275 -6.00 15.52 -26.04
CA SER A 275 -7.30 14.85 -26.02
C SER A 275 -7.14 13.40 -26.48
N GLU A 276 -7.98 12.52 -25.95
CA GLU A 276 -7.96 11.08 -26.17
C GLU A 276 -8.05 10.70 -27.67
N GLU A 277 -8.61 11.57 -28.52
CA GLU A 277 -8.73 11.39 -29.99
C GLU A 277 -7.40 11.47 -30.76
N GLN A 278 -6.35 12.06 -30.20
CA GLN A 278 -5.05 12.22 -30.89
C GLN A 278 -3.98 11.22 -30.46
N GLN A 279 -4.30 10.29 -29.54
CA GLN A 279 -3.38 9.20 -29.25
C GLN A 279 -3.52 8.16 -30.36
N PRO A 280 -2.46 7.87 -31.14
CA PRO A 280 -2.55 6.86 -32.17
C PRO A 280 -2.93 5.53 -31.51
N PRO A 281 -3.90 4.79 -32.07
CA PRO A 281 -4.22 3.46 -31.59
C PRO A 281 -2.93 2.64 -31.58
N LEU A 282 -2.64 2.04 -30.43
CA LEU A 282 -1.54 1.10 -30.28
C LEU A 282 -1.96 -0.21 -30.96
N TRP A 283 -1.89 -0.26 -32.28
CA TRP A 283 -1.58 -1.48 -33.00
C TRP A 283 -0.07 -1.61 -33.15
#